data_AF-A0A0A1UB80-F1
#
_entry.id   AF-A0A0A1UB80-F1
#
_cell.length_a   1.000
_cell.length_b   1.000
_cell.length_c   1.000
_cell.angle_alpha   90.00
_cell.angle_beta   90.00
_cell.angle_gamma   90.00
#
_symmetry.space_group_name_H-M   'P 1'
#
loop_
_entity.id
_entity.type
_entity.pdbx_description
1 polymer ?
#
loop_
_entity_poly.entity_id
_entity_poly.type
_entity_poly.pdbx_seq_one_letter_code
_entity_poly.pdbx_strand_id
1 'polypeptide(L)'
;MSDSETFKHLNAKVYKEQAIWMLNAMWPSTKSAKAEEIWKFVQIFSDLDQENHASGCCLDELNMHRVFEKLNSQKTVQEMRSQMKKAGLENFKKFGLLHFLVFYYDQDWKKITNAPQGDNSEQLENAKKLLEAVSKQLEECQKKAEAAKKSAEEADKRQKEAQKAEDEVTKALDEVKSQEDAKNKKREQLQKKIETAGLVAKNAAIQELAKLDNEDDLPMRRAKTTLEAAQRKAAKAVKIATEAKEKADSDAAEADKAVEETQKKVEEAEKFLKEQQESAGGNGQGTMWWMQRELDEKKKYMPMRKGGVAK
;
A
#
# COMPACT_ATOMS: atom_id res chain seq x y z
N MET A 1 44.07 -17.86 -0.34
CA MET A 1 43.40 -17.79 -1.65
C MET A 1 44.24 -16.93 -2.57
N SER A 2 44.39 -17.33 -3.83
CA SER A 2 44.91 -16.46 -4.87
C SER A 2 43.90 -15.36 -5.21
N ASP A 3 44.35 -14.24 -5.80
CA ASP A 3 43.45 -13.16 -6.25
C ASP A 3 42.32 -13.68 -7.16
N SER A 4 42.62 -14.65 -8.03
CA SER A 4 41.64 -15.26 -8.93
C SER A 4 40.56 -16.04 -8.17
N GLU A 5 40.94 -16.80 -7.15
CA GLU A 5 39.98 -17.51 -6.28
C GLU A 5 39.11 -16.55 -5.48
N THR A 6 39.72 -15.49 -4.94
CA THR A 6 38.99 -14.44 -4.21
C THR A 6 37.99 -13.74 -5.13
N PHE A 7 38.40 -13.35 -6.34
CA PHE A 7 37.51 -12.69 -7.31
C PHE A 7 36.37 -13.60 -7.76
N LYS A 8 36.62 -14.91 -7.94
CA LYS A 8 35.57 -15.90 -8.20
C LYS A 8 34.59 -15.99 -7.03
N HIS A 9 35.07 -16.00 -5.79
CA HIS A 9 34.21 -16.03 -4.61
C HIS A 9 33.36 -14.75 -4.49
N LEU A 10 33.93 -13.58 -4.77
CA LEU A 10 33.17 -12.31 -4.77
C LEU A 10 32.04 -12.33 -5.79
N ASN A 11 32.28 -12.87 -6.99
CA ASN A 11 31.24 -13.01 -8.02
C ASN A 11 30.18 -14.08 -7.71
N ALA A 12 30.37 -14.91 -6.69
CA ALA A 12 29.37 -15.86 -6.22
C ALA A 12 28.44 -15.26 -5.15
N LYS A 13 28.76 -14.06 -4.62
CA LYS A 13 27.89 -13.32 -3.69
C LYS A 13 26.62 -12.84 -4.40
N VAL A 14 25.61 -12.42 -3.65
CA VAL A 14 24.41 -11.80 -4.26
C VAL A 14 24.76 -10.50 -4.98
N TYR A 15 23.98 -10.12 -5.99
CA TYR A 15 24.22 -8.90 -6.78
C TYR A 15 24.44 -7.65 -5.92
N LYS A 16 23.67 -7.49 -4.84
CA LYS A 16 23.83 -6.41 -3.86
C LYS A 16 25.24 -6.37 -3.25
N GLU A 17 25.75 -7.50 -2.78
CA GLU A 17 27.08 -7.57 -2.15
C GLU A 17 28.19 -7.31 -3.17
N GLN A 18 28.04 -7.79 -4.40
CA GLN A 18 28.96 -7.50 -5.51
C GLN A 18 29.02 -6.00 -5.82
N ALA A 19 27.85 -5.35 -5.86
CA ALA A 19 27.74 -3.91 -6.09
C ALA A 19 28.35 -3.09 -4.96
N ILE A 20 28.08 -3.43 -3.70
CA ILE A 20 28.67 -2.77 -2.53
C ILE A 20 30.20 -2.92 -2.56
N TRP A 21 30.71 -4.11 -2.89
CA TRP A 21 32.15 -4.35 -3.00
C TRP A 21 32.80 -3.42 -4.02
N MET A 22 32.21 -3.34 -5.22
CA MET A 22 32.68 -2.44 -6.27
C MET A 22 32.59 -0.97 -5.86
N LEU A 23 31.47 -0.59 -5.22
CA LEU A 23 31.23 0.77 -4.81
C LEU A 23 32.24 1.23 -3.76
N ASN A 24 32.55 0.40 -2.76
CA ASN A 24 33.60 0.68 -1.78
C ASN A 24 34.99 0.78 -2.44
N ALA A 25 35.29 -0.11 -3.38
CA ALA A 25 36.58 -0.10 -4.08
C ALA A 25 36.81 1.18 -4.90
N MET A 26 35.77 1.69 -5.55
CA MET A 26 35.86 2.90 -6.36
C MET A 26 35.62 4.19 -5.57
N TRP A 27 35.09 4.08 -4.34
CA TRP A 27 34.66 5.23 -3.54
C TRP A 27 35.73 6.31 -3.36
N PRO A 28 37.02 6.00 -3.10
CA PRO A 28 38.06 7.03 -2.99
C PRO A 28 38.24 7.88 -4.25
N SER A 29 37.96 7.31 -5.43
CA SER A 29 38.15 7.97 -6.72
C SER A 29 36.87 8.66 -7.21
N THR A 30 35.72 8.00 -7.08
CA THR A 30 34.46 8.47 -7.70
C THR A 30 33.47 9.04 -6.69
N LYS A 31 33.66 8.79 -5.38
CA LYS A 31 32.67 9.06 -4.33
C LYS A 31 31.28 8.54 -4.76
N SER A 32 30.22 9.29 -4.48
CA SER A 32 28.84 8.94 -4.81
C SER A 32 28.47 9.06 -6.29
N ALA A 33 29.35 9.56 -7.18
CA ALA A 33 29.00 9.88 -8.57
C ALA A 33 28.52 8.67 -9.38
N LYS A 34 29.00 7.47 -9.04
CA LYS A 34 28.65 6.21 -9.71
C LYS A 34 27.68 5.34 -8.93
N ALA A 35 27.29 5.74 -7.73
CA ALA A 35 26.54 4.91 -6.82
C ALA A 35 25.11 4.61 -7.34
N GLU A 36 24.40 5.61 -7.85
CA GLU A 36 23.06 5.42 -8.42
C GLU A 36 23.09 4.61 -9.73
N GLU A 37 24.17 4.70 -10.50
CA GLU A 37 24.36 3.89 -11.71
C GLU A 37 24.55 2.41 -11.34
N ILE A 38 25.38 2.12 -10.33
CA ILE A 38 25.58 0.76 -9.79
C ILE A 38 24.28 0.20 -9.20
N TRP A 39 23.51 1.02 -8.47
CA TRP A 39 22.20 0.64 -7.96
C TRP A 39 21.26 0.17 -9.08
N LYS A 40 21.17 0.93 -10.18
CA LYS A 40 20.35 0.57 -11.34
C LYS A 40 20.83 -0.72 -12.00
N PHE A 41 22.14 -0.99 -12.03
CA PHE A 41 22.64 -2.26 -12.56
C PHE A 41 22.18 -3.45 -11.71
N VAL A 42 22.17 -3.34 -10.38
CA VAL A 42 21.62 -4.42 -9.53
C VAL A 42 20.16 -4.70 -9.86
N GLN A 43 19.35 -3.66 -10.09
CA GLN A 43 17.96 -3.82 -10.50
C GLN A 43 17.84 -4.53 -11.86
N ILE A 44 18.60 -4.09 -12.86
CA ILE A 44 18.61 -4.71 -14.20
C ILE A 44 19.00 -6.19 -14.12
N PHE A 45 20.03 -6.52 -13.34
CA PHE A 45 20.48 -7.91 -13.17
C PHE A 45 19.42 -8.75 -12.45
N SER A 46 18.82 -8.21 -11.38
CA SER A 46 17.76 -8.89 -10.63
C SER A 46 16.51 -9.14 -11.49
N ASP A 47 16.17 -8.21 -12.38
CA ASP A 47 15.02 -8.36 -13.29
C ASP A 47 15.26 -9.42 -14.37
N LEU A 48 16.52 -9.57 -14.82
CA LEU A 48 16.90 -10.51 -15.87
C LEU A 48 17.20 -11.91 -15.34
N ASP A 49 17.49 -12.05 -14.05
CA ASP A 49 17.64 -13.33 -13.36
C ASP A 49 16.26 -13.92 -13.03
N GLN A 50 15.72 -14.70 -13.96
CA GLN A 50 14.37 -15.28 -13.85
C GLN A 50 14.25 -16.37 -12.78
N GLU A 51 15.37 -16.94 -12.32
CA GLU A 51 15.36 -18.02 -11.33
C GLU A 51 15.48 -17.46 -9.90
N ASN A 52 16.46 -16.58 -9.67
CA ASN A 52 16.86 -16.17 -8.33
C ASN A 52 16.57 -14.70 -8.04
N HIS A 53 16.20 -13.90 -9.05
CA HIS A 53 15.91 -12.48 -8.93
C HIS A 53 16.98 -11.73 -8.12
N ALA A 54 16.58 -10.96 -7.09
CA ALA A 54 17.49 -10.20 -6.22
C ALA A 54 18.45 -11.07 -5.40
N SER A 55 18.15 -12.36 -5.23
CA SER A 55 19.00 -13.34 -4.54
C SER A 55 20.00 -14.03 -5.49
N GLY A 56 19.99 -13.66 -6.77
CA GLY A 56 20.92 -14.17 -7.78
C GLY A 56 22.34 -13.65 -7.60
N CYS A 57 23.27 -14.32 -8.28
CA CYS A 57 24.70 -13.98 -8.27
C CYS A 57 25.30 -13.81 -9.66
N CYS A 58 24.68 -14.36 -10.71
CA CYS A 58 25.20 -14.29 -12.06
C CYS A 58 24.13 -14.54 -13.12
N LEU A 59 24.31 -13.91 -14.28
CA LEU A 59 23.48 -14.10 -15.47
C LEU A 59 24.16 -15.06 -16.45
N ASP A 60 23.36 -15.70 -17.31
CA ASP A 60 23.86 -16.42 -18.47
C ASP A 60 24.23 -15.47 -19.62
N GLU A 61 24.82 -16.01 -20.68
CA GLU A 61 25.29 -15.23 -21.82
C GLU A 61 24.16 -14.45 -22.52
N LEU A 62 22.97 -15.06 -22.63
CA LEU A 62 21.81 -14.44 -23.27
C LEU A 62 21.30 -13.26 -22.46
N ASN A 63 21.14 -13.41 -21.14
CA ASN A 63 20.69 -12.32 -20.29
C ASN A 63 21.76 -11.22 -20.15
N MET A 64 23.05 -11.55 -20.21
CA MET A 64 24.10 -10.53 -20.30
C MET A 64 24.01 -9.70 -21.58
N HIS A 65 23.68 -10.30 -22.72
CA HIS A 65 23.41 -9.53 -23.94
C HIS A 65 22.23 -8.57 -23.76
N ARG A 66 21.16 -9.01 -23.10
CA ARG A 66 20.01 -8.16 -22.77
C ARG A 66 20.39 -7.00 -21.84
N VAL A 67 21.35 -7.19 -20.92
CA VAL A 67 21.91 -6.08 -20.12
C VAL A 67 22.50 -5.03 -21.06
N PHE A 68 23.36 -5.42 -22.00
CA PHE A 68 23.99 -4.49 -22.94
C PHE A 68 22.99 -3.77 -23.84
N GLU A 69 21.92 -4.45 -24.27
CA GLU A 69 20.82 -3.84 -25.00
C GLU A 69 20.09 -2.78 -24.16
N LYS A 70 19.73 -3.10 -22.90
CA LYS A 70 19.09 -2.13 -21.98
C LYS A 70 19.95 -0.90 -21.72
N LEU A 71 21.27 -1.01 -21.83
CA LEU A 71 22.21 0.09 -21.65
C LEU A 71 22.51 0.86 -22.94
N ASN A 72 21.84 0.54 -24.06
CA ASN A 72 22.12 1.09 -25.39
C ASN A 72 23.59 0.95 -25.81
N SER A 73 24.29 -0.05 -25.27
CA SER A 73 25.70 -0.34 -25.54
C SER A 73 25.80 -1.74 -26.16
N GLN A 74 25.09 -1.92 -27.27
CA GLN A 74 25.04 -3.20 -27.96
C GLN A 74 26.44 -3.60 -28.41
N LYS A 75 26.79 -4.85 -28.11
CA LYS A 75 28.05 -5.46 -28.53
C LYS A 75 27.76 -6.77 -29.20
N THR A 76 28.60 -7.12 -30.16
CA THR A 76 28.60 -8.49 -30.69
C THR A 76 29.03 -9.46 -29.58
N VAL A 77 28.58 -10.72 -29.67
CA VAL A 77 28.96 -11.79 -28.73
C VAL A 77 30.49 -11.92 -28.62
N GLN A 78 31.19 -11.76 -29.75
CA GLN A 78 32.66 -11.85 -29.81
C GLN A 78 33.34 -10.71 -29.04
N GLU A 79 32.85 -9.48 -29.20
CA GLU A 79 33.37 -8.31 -28.47
C GLU A 79 33.13 -8.46 -26.96
N MET A 80 31.92 -8.88 -26.57
CA MET A 80 31.58 -9.13 -25.17
C MET A 80 32.50 -10.19 -24.56
N ARG A 81 32.70 -11.34 -25.21
CA ARG A 81 33.59 -12.41 -24.72
C ARG A 81 35.04 -11.94 -24.59
N SER A 82 35.56 -11.22 -25.59
CA SER A 82 36.92 -10.68 -25.56
C SER A 82 37.13 -9.72 -24.38
N GLN A 83 36.15 -8.86 -24.11
CA GLN A 83 36.19 -7.89 -23.03
C GLN A 83 36.00 -8.51 -21.65
N MET A 84 35.08 -9.47 -21.51
CA MET A 84 34.88 -10.21 -20.26
C MET A 84 36.12 -11.03 -19.88
N LYS A 85 36.85 -11.56 -20.87
CA LYS A 85 38.14 -12.22 -20.63
C LYS A 85 39.17 -11.27 -20.02
N LYS A 86 39.20 -10.00 -20.45
CA LYS A 86 40.07 -8.96 -19.86
C LYS A 86 39.68 -8.61 -18.43
N ALA A 87 38.39 -8.69 -18.10
CA ALA A 87 37.87 -8.49 -16.75
C ALA A 87 38.08 -9.70 -15.80
N GLY A 88 38.87 -10.70 -16.21
CA GLY A 88 39.22 -11.86 -15.37
C GLY A 88 38.28 -13.07 -15.51
N LEU A 89 37.32 -13.04 -16.44
CA LEU A 89 36.41 -14.16 -16.67
C LEU A 89 37.09 -15.29 -17.47
N GLU A 90 37.18 -16.47 -16.87
CA GLU A 90 37.72 -17.67 -17.52
C GLU A 90 36.62 -18.58 -18.12
N ASN A 91 35.38 -18.46 -17.63
CA ASN A 91 34.24 -19.29 -18.05
C ASN A 91 33.04 -18.42 -18.44
N PHE A 92 32.63 -18.49 -19.71
CA PHE A 92 31.55 -17.67 -20.29
C PHE A 92 30.14 -18.22 -20.07
N LYS A 93 29.97 -19.25 -19.23
CA LYS A 93 28.62 -19.78 -18.93
C LYS A 93 27.83 -18.89 -17.97
N LYS A 94 28.52 -18.20 -17.05
CA LYS A 94 27.91 -17.41 -15.97
C LYS A 94 28.72 -16.15 -15.73
N PHE A 95 28.04 -15.01 -15.65
CA PHE A 95 28.63 -13.68 -15.52
C PHE A 95 28.11 -13.04 -14.24
N GLY A 96 28.99 -12.87 -13.25
CA GLY A 96 28.67 -12.08 -12.06
C GLY A 96 28.57 -10.60 -12.40
N LEU A 97 27.78 -9.87 -11.61
CA LEU A 97 27.70 -8.41 -11.71
C LEU A 97 29.07 -7.76 -11.57
N LEU A 98 29.94 -8.27 -10.69
CA LEU A 98 31.27 -7.69 -10.48
C LEU A 98 32.15 -7.79 -11.73
N HIS A 99 32.10 -8.89 -12.50
CA HIS A 99 32.75 -8.96 -13.82
C HIS A 99 32.25 -7.86 -14.75
N PHE A 100 30.94 -7.67 -14.81
CA PHE A 100 30.33 -6.63 -15.63
C PHE A 100 30.77 -5.23 -15.19
N LEU A 101 30.79 -4.93 -13.89
CA LEU A 101 31.17 -3.61 -13.39
C LEU A 101 32.66 -3.32 -13.64
N VAL A 102 33.54 -4.30 -13.40
CA VAL A 102 34.98 -4.17 -13.68
C VAL A 102 35.18 -3.82 -15.16
N PHE A 103 34.46 -4.50 -16.03
CA PHE A 103 34.47 -4.20 -17.46
C PHE A 103 33.90 -2.80 -17.77
N TYR A 104 32.70 -2.48 -17.28
CA TYR A 104 31.97 -1.28 -17.62
C TYR A 104 32.70 0.01 -17.19
N TYR A 105 33.38 -0.04 -16.04
CA TYR A 105 34.16 1.08 -15.51
C TYR A 105 35.65 1.00 -15.85
N ASP A 106 36.08 0.05 -16.68
CA ASP A 106 37.48 -0.18 -17.07
C ASP A 106 38.43 -0.25 -15.86
N GLN A 107 38.07 -1.06 -14.86
CA GLN A 107 38.83 -1.22 -13.62
C GLN A 107 39.74 -2.46 -13.65
N ASP A 108 40.80 -2.43 -12.85
CA ASP A 108 41.66 -3.60 -12.65
C ASP A 108 41.04 -4.54 -11.61
N TRP A 109 40.63 -5.74 -12.05
CA TRP A 109 39.99 -6.73 -11.19
C TRP A 109 40.85 -7.12 -9.98
N LYS A 110 42.18 -7.07 -10.08
CA LYS A 110 43.07 -7.36 -8.93
C LYS A 110 43.02 -6.26 -7.88
N LYS A 111 42.94 -5.00 -8.32
CA LYS A 111 42.79 -3.86 -7.42
C LYS A 111 41.43 -3.90 -6.72
N ILE A 112 40.37 -4.22 -7.45
CA ILE A 112 39.03 -4.37 -6.88
C ILE A 112 38.98 -5.52 -5.87
N THR A 113 39.60 -6.66 -6.17
CA THR A 113 39.65 -7.83 -5.28
C THR A 113 40.32 -7.54 -3.94
N ASN A 114 41.36 -6.69 -3.96
CA ASN A 114 42.16 -6.36 -2.77
C ASN A 114 41.78 -5.00 -2.16
N ALA A 115 40.70 -4.38 -2.62
CA ALA A 115 40.29 -3.06 -2.16
C ALA A 115 39.78 -3.10 -0.71
N PRO A 116 40.18 -2.12 0.14
CA PRO A 116 39.73 -2.05 1.51
C PRO A 116 38.21 -1.83 1.59
N GLN A 117 37.51 -2.70 2.34
CA GLN A 117 36.05 -2.66 2.47
C GLN A 117 35.56 -1.88 3.70
N GLY A 118 36.49 -1.39 4.53
CA GLY A 118 36.21 -0.77 5.82
C GLY A 118 36.05 -1.80 6.94
N ASP A 119 36.56 -1.49 8.14
CA ASP A 119 36.48 -2.36 9.33
C ASP A 119 35.25 -2.03 10.20
N ASN A 120 34.25 -1.37 9.61
CA ASN A 120 33.09 -0.82 10.33
C ASN A 120 32.04 -1.90 10.66
N SER A 121 32.49 -3.10 11.04
CA SER A 121 31.64 -4.27 11.24
C SER A 121 30.55 -4.02 12.28
N GLU A 122 30.88 -3.38 13.40
CA GLU A 122 29.92 -3.05 14.46
C GLU A 122 28.89 -2.00 14.02
N GLN A 123 29.33 -0.92 13.36
CA GLN A 123 28.48 0.14 12.84
C GLN A 123 27.53 -0.39 11.76
N LEU A 124 28.03 -1.30 10.92
CA LEU A 124 27.28 -1.96 9.86
C LEU A 124 26.23 -2.92 10.42
N GLU A 125 26.53 -3.67 11.48
CA GLU A 125 25.55 -4.49 12.17
C GLU A 125 24.46 -3.64 12.85
N ASN A 126 24.83 -2.51 13.47
CA ASN A 126 23.86 -1.58 14.04
C ASN A 126 22.97 -0.93 12.97
N ALA A 127 23.55 -0.52 11.85
CA ALA A 127 22.81 0.02 10.70
C ALA A 127 21.85 -1.01 10.09
N LYS A 128 22.29 -2.27 9.94
CA LYS A 128 21.44 -3.38 9.49
C LYS A 128 20.25 -3.59 10.44
N LYS A 129 20.49 -3.64 11.75
CA LYS A 129 19.43 -3.79 12.75
C LYS A 129 18.42 -2.65 12.69
N LEU A 130 18.88 -1.41 12.54
CA LEU A 130 18.02 -0.24 12.34
C LEU A 130 17.16 -0.38 11.08
N LEU A 131 17.78 -0.74 9.94
CA LEU A 131 17.04 -0.96 8.69
C LEU A 131 16.05 -2.11 8.77
N GLU A 132 16.38 -3.21 9.44
CA GLU A 132 15.48 -4.33 9.66
C GLU A 132 14.29 -3.93 10.54
N ALA A 133 14.56 -3.21 11.64
CA ALA A 133 13.52 -2.67 12.51
C ALA A 133 12.58 -1.70 11.77
N VAL A 134 13.13 -0.81 10.93
CA VAL A 134 12.34 0.08 10.06
C VAL A 134 11.52 -0.72 9.06
N SER A 135 12.09 -1.75 8.45
CA SER A 135 11.39 -2.60 7.48
C SER A 135 10.19 -3.28 8.10
N LYS A 136 10.39 -3.88 9.28
CA LYS A 136 9.31 -4.52 10.03
C LYS A 136 8.22 -3.51 10.41
N GLN A 137 8.60 -2.33 10.88
CA GLN A 137 7.63 -1.29 11.22
C GLN A 137 6.86 -0.80 9.99
N LEU A 138 7.51 -0.67 8.83
CA LEU A 138 6.85 -0.32 7.57
C LEU A 138 5.85 -1.37 7.13
N GLU A 139 6.18 -2.65 7.24
CA GLU A 139 5.23 -3.74 6.94
C GLU A 139 4.01 -3.71 7.88
N GLU A 140 4.23 -3.48 9.18
CA GLU A 140 3.15 -3.32 10.16
C GLU A 140 2.29 -2.09 9.85
N CYS A 141 2.93 -0.98 9.48
CA CYS A 141 2.27 0.25 9.07
C CYS A 141 1.40 0.04 7.81
N GLN A 142 1.92 -0.66 6.81
CA GLN A 142 1.18 -1.01 5.59
C GLN A 142 -0.03 -1.89 5.90
N LYS A 143 0.12 -2.90 6.77
CA LYS A 143 -1.00 -3.75 7.21
C LYS A 143 -2.09 -2.94 7.90
N LYS A 144 -1.73 -2.00 8.78
CA LYS A 144 -2.68 -1.10 9.46
C LYS A 144 -3.37 -0.15 8.49
N ALA A 145 -2.63 0.42 7.54
CA ALA A 145 -3.20 1.28 6.50
C ALA A 145 -4.20 0.51 5.60
N GLU A 146 -3.89 -0.73 5.25
CA GLU A 146 -4.80 -1.59 4.48
C GLU A 146 -6.06 -1.95 5.29
N ALA A 147 -5.91 -2.24 6.59
CA ALA A 147 -7.04 -2.49 7.49
C ALA A 147 -7.97 -1.26 7.58
N ALA A 148 -7.40 -0.07 7.80
CA ALA A 148 -8.14 1.19 7.83
C ALA A 148 -8.89 1.47 6.52
N LYS A 149 -8.27 1.17 5.38
CA LYS A 149 -8.93 1.30 4.08
C LYS A 149 -10.14 0.37 3.96
N LYS A 150 -9.97 -0.91 4.34
CA LYS A 150 -11.06 -1.90 4.29
C LYS A 150 -12.22 -1.54 5.22
N SER A 151 -11.93 -1.07 6.43
CA SER A 151 -12.99 -0.67 7.37
C SER A 151 -13.69 0.62 6.94
N ALA A 152 -12.98 1.58 6.33
CA ALA A 152 -13.61 2.76 5.73
C ALA A 152 -14.55 2.39 4.57
N GLU A 153 -14.14 1.51 3.66
CA GLU A 153 -15.00 1.02 2.57
C GLU A 153 -16.24 0.26 3.11
N GLU A 154 -16.08 -0.51 4.18
CA GLU A 154 -17.20 -1.18 4.84
C GLU A 154 -18.14 -0.16 5.51
N ALA A 155 -17.62 0.83 6.23
CA ALA A 155 -18.42 1.87 6.85
C ALA A 155 -19.25 2.65 5.82
N ASP A 156 -18.65 3.04 4.69
CA ASP A 156 -19.36 3.71 3.58
C ASP A 156 -20.49 2.84 3.02
N LYS A 157 -20.24 1.53 2.87
CA LYS A 157 -21.27 0.59 2.41
C LYS A 157 -22.43 0.51 3.41
N ARG A 158 -22.14 0.35 4.71
CA ARG A 158 -23.17 0.27 5.76
C ARG A 158 -23.94 1.59 5.88
N GLN A 159 -23.28 2.73 5.73
CA GLN A 159 -23.94 4.04 5.73
C GLN A 159 -24.92 4.18 4.56
N LYS A 160 -24.55 3.73 3.35
CA LYS A 160 -25.47 3.70 2.20
C LYS A 160 -26.67 2.77 2.43
N GLU A 161 -26.46 1.64 3.11
CA GLU A 161 -27.55 0.72 3.49
C GLU A 161 -28.48 1.36 4.53
N ALA A 162 -27.94 2.06 5.52
CA ALA A 162 -28.72 2.82 6.50
C ALA A 162 -29.56 3.91 5.84
N GLN A 163 -28.97 4.70 4.93
CA GLN A 163 -29.70 5.74 4.21
C GLN A 163 -30.87 5.18 3.40
N LYS A 164 -30.66 4.06 2.68
CA LYS A 164 -31.74 3.40 1.94
C LYS A 164 -32.87 2.92 2.86
N ALA A 165 -32.54 2.46 4.06
CA ALA A 165 -33.53 2.03 5.04
C ALA A 165 -34.31 3.23 5.62
N GLU A 166 -33.65 4.39 5.83
CA GLU A 166 -34.33 5.64 6.20
C GLU A 166 -35.27 6.13 5.10
N ASP A 167 -34.86 6.04 3.84
CA ASP A 167 -35.72 6.40 2.70
C ASP A 167 -36.98 5.52 2.63
N GLU A 168 -36.86 4.23 2.99
CA GLU A 168 -38.01 3.32 3.12
C GLU A 168 -38.94 3.73 4.28
N VAL A 169 -38.40 4.21 5.40
CA VAL A 169 -39.21 4.74 6.52
C VAL A 169 -39.99 5.96 6.08
N THR A 170 -39.34 6.90 5.37
CA THR A 170 -40.00 8.10 4.84
C THR A 170 -41.18 7.72 3.94
N LYS A 171 -40.98 6.78 3.00
CA LYS A 171 -42.05 6.29 2.12
C LYS A 171 -43.20 5.65 2.90
N ALA A 172 -42.90 4.81 3.90
CA ALA A 172 -43.92 4.16 4.70
C ALA A 172 -44.70 5.16 5.58
N LEU A 173 -44.02 6.22 6.03
CA LEU A 173 -44.62 7.29 6.82
C LEU A 173 -45.54 8.17 5.97
N ASP A 174 -45.14 8.48 4.74
CA ASP A 174 -45.99 9.21 3.79
C ASP A 174 -47.24 8.41 3.40
N GLU A 175 -47.13 7.08 3.26
CA GLU A 175 -48.29 6.21 3.05
C GLU A 175 -49.25 6.24 4.26
N VAL A 176 -48.73 6.16 5.48
CA VAL A 176 -49.54 6.29 6.70
C VAL A 176 -50.28 7.63 6.73
N LYS A 177 -49.60 8.74 6.43
CA LYS A 177 -50.23 10.07 6.35
C LYS A 177 -51.30 10.14 5.27
N SER A 178 -51.05 9.57 4.09
CA SER A 178 -52.03 9.54 3.00
C SER A 178 -53.30 8.78 3.40
N GLN A 179 -53.17 7.65 4.11
CA GLN A 179 -54.33 6.90 4.62
C GLN A 179 -55.09 7.70 5.70
N GLU A 180 -54.39 8.37 6.62
CA GLU A 180 -55.00 9.24 7.63
C GLU A 180 -55.76 10.42 6.98
N ASP A 181 -55.15 11.09 6.00
CA ASP A 181 -55.78 12.20 5.26
C ASP A 181 -57.00 11.73 4.46
N ALA A 182 -56.94 10.56 3.83
CA ALA A 182 -58.07 10.00 3.10
C ALA A 182 -59.25 9.68 4.03
N LYS A 183 -58.97 9.12 5.22
CA LYS A 183 -60.01 8.86 6.24
C LYS A 183 -60.59 10.16 6.79
N ASN A 184 -59.75 11.14 7.09
CA ASN A 184 -60.17 12.46 7.58
C ASN A 184 -61.04 13.20 6.56
N LYS A 185 -60.65 13.23 5.28
CA LYS A 185 -61.46 13.83 4.20
C LYS A 185 -62.83 13.18 4.07
N LYS A 186 -62.92 11.84 4.14
CA LYS A 186 -64.21 11.13 4.14
C LYS A 186 -65.06 11.52 5.35
N ARG A 187 -64.44 11.63 6.53
CA ARG A 187 -65.11 12.05 7.76
C ARG A 187 -65.68 13.46 7.65
N GLU A 188 -64.90 14.42 7.15
CA GLU A 188 -65.36 15.80 6.92
C GLU A 188 -66.50 15.89 5.90
N GLN A 189 -66.42 15.10 4.81
CA GLN A 189 -67.50 15.06 3.81
C GLN A 189 -68.80 14.51 4.40
N LEU A 190 -68.72 13.47 5.23
CA LEU A 190 -69.89 12.92 5.92
C LEU A 190 -70.44 13.90 6.95
N GLN A 191 -69.59 14.58 7.73
CA GLN A 191 -70.02 15.63 8.67
C GLN A 191 -70.76 16.77 7.97
N LYS A 192 -70.22 17.30 6.86
CA LYS A 192 -70.89 18.34 6.06
C LYS A 192 -72.27 17.87 5.57
N LYS A 193 -72.39 16.63 5.09
CA LYS A 193 -73.68 16.05 4.68
C LYS A 193 -74.68 15.95 5.84
N ILE A 194 -74.22 15.66 7.06
CA ILE A 194 -75.09 15.59 8.25
C ILE A 194 -75.67 16.97 8.59
N GLU A 195 -74.90 18.04 8.36
CA GLU A 195 -75.32 19.42 8.64
C GLU A 195 -76.28 19.98 7.59
N THR A 196 -76.07 19.66 6.29
CA THR A 196 -76.77 20.33 5.19
C THR A 196 -77.90 19.54 4.55
N ALA A 197 -77.99 18.22 4.74
CA ALA A 197 -78.92 17.35 4.01
C ALA A 197 -80.28 17.12 4.71
N GLY A 198 -81.30 16.73 3.94
CA GLY A 198 -82.62 16.37 4.46
C GLY A 198 -82.62 15.09 5.33
N LEU A 199 -83.70 14.85 6.08
CA LEU A 199 -83.79 13.86 7.17
C LEU A 199 -83.27 12.46 6.81
N VAL A 200 -83.62 11.94 5.63
CA VAL A 200 -83.22 10.61 5.16
C VAL A 200 -81.72 10.55 4.83
N ALA A 201 -81.20 11.55 4.11
CA ALA A 201 -79.79 11.64 3.74
C ALA A 201 -78.88 11.90 4.97
N LYS A 202 -79.38 12.66 5.95
CA LYS A 202 -78.72 12.86 7.24
C LYS A 202 -78.57 11.56 8.02
N ASN A 203 -79.65 10.78 8.15
CA ASN A 203 -79.61 9.49 8.84
C ASN A 203 -78.68 8.49 8.13
N ALA A 204 -78.66 8.49 6.79
CA ALA A 204 -77.71 7.69 6.01
C ALA A 204 -76.24 8.10 6.27
N ALA A 205 -75.94 9.40 6.28
CA ALA A 205 -74.59 9.91 6.56
C ALA A 205 -74.13 9.62 8.01
N ILE A 206 -75.04 9.66 8.99
CA ILE A 206 -74.75 9.25 10.38
C ILE A 206 -74.39 7.76 10.44
N GLN A 207 -75.14 6.90 9.73
CA GLN A 207 -74.83 5.47 9.67
C GLN A 207 -73.52 5.19 8.95
N GLU A 208 -73.20 5.88 7.86
CA GLU A 208 -71.91 5.76 7.16
C GLU A 208 -70.74 6.25 8.01
N LEU A 209 -70.91 7.34 8.76
CA LEU A 209 -69.87 7.83 9.67
C LEU A 209 -69.64 6.85 10.83
N ALA A 210 -70.73 6.31 11.40
CA ALA A 210 -70.64 5.26 12.43
C ALA A 210 -69.99 3.97 11.88
N LYS A 211 -70.20 3.63 10.61
CA LYS A 211 -69.48 2.55 9.93
C LYS A 211 -68.01 2.90 9.75
N LEU A 212 -67.67 4.08 9.24
CA LEU A 212 -66.27 4.50 9.03
C LEU A 212 -65.45 4.55 10.34
N ASP A 213 -66.10 4.90 11.45
CA ASP A 213 -65.48 4.96 12.77
C ASP A 213 -65.37 3.56 13.44
N ASN A 214 -66.30 2.63 13.17
CA ASN A 214 -66.26 1.26 13.71
C ASN A 214 -65.58 0.23 12.80
N GLU A 215 -65.45 0.51 11.50
CA GLU A 215 -64.85 -0.40 10.53
C GLU A 215 -63.34 -0.43 10.76
N ASP A 216 -62.84 -1.67 10.90
CA ASP A 216 -61.43 -1.93 11.04
C ASP A 216 -60.72 -1.59 9.73
N ASP A 217 -60.07 -0.42 9.69
CA ASP A 217 -59.36 0.08 8.53
C ASP A 217 -58.09 -0.76 8.30
N LEU A 218 -58.30 -1.91 7.66
CA LEU A 218 -57.27 -2.85 7.28
C LEU A 218 -56.15 -2.19 6.45
N PRO A 219 -56.45 -1.28 5.47
CA PRO A 219 -55.43 -0.43 4.84
C PRO A 219 -54.56 0.34 5.84
N MET A 220 -55.16 1.06 6.79
CA MET A 220 -54.43 1.83 7.80
C MET A 220 -53.57 0.92 8.70
N ARG A 221 -54.09 -0.22 9.13
CA ARG A 221 -53.32 -1.20 9.93
C ARG A 221 -52.11 -1.73 9.15
N ARG A 222 -52.29 -2.09 7.88
CA ARG A 222 -51.20 -2.53 7.00
C ARG A 222 -50.13 -1.45 6.85
N ALA A 223 -50.51 -0.21 6.59
CA ALA A 223 -49.57 0.90 6.48
C ALA A 223 -48.78 1.11 7.78
N LYS A 224 -49.43 1.06 8.95
CA LYS A 224 -48.76 1.16 10.26
C LYS A 224 -47.81 -0.02 10.52
N THR A 225 -48.20 -1.25 10.18
CA THR A 225 -47.31 -2.42 10.29
C THR A 225 -46.12 -2.32 9.35
N THR A 226 -46.30 -1.82 8.13
CA THR A 226 -45.21 -1.56 7.18
C THR A 226 -44.26 -0.49 7.69
N LEU A 227 -44.78 0.60 8.26
CA LEU A 227 -43.97 1.65 8.90
C LEU A 227 -43.17 1.09 10.08
N GLU A 228 -43.80 0.31 10.96
CA GLU A 228 -43.10 -0.30 12.10
C GLU A 228 -41.98 -1.25 11.63
N ALA A 229 -42.23 -2.06 10.60
CA ALA A 229 -41.23 -2.94 10.01
C ALA A 229 -40.07 -2.13 9.38
N ALA A 230 -40.37 -1.04 8.66
CA ALA A 230 -39.38 -0.14 8.10
C ALA A 230 -38.54 0.54 9.20
N GLN A 231 -39.17 1.02 10.27
CA GLN A 231 -38.48 1.62 11.42
C GLN A 231 -37.53 0.64 12.10
N ARG A 232 -37.97 -0.61 12.32
CA ARG A 232 -37.10 -1.66 12.89
C ARG A 232 -35.90 -1.97 11.97
N LYS A 233 -36.13 -2.02 10.65
CA LYS A 233 -35.06 -2.23 9.66
C LYS A 233 -34.06 -1.08 9.65
N ALA A 234 -34.55 0.17 9.63
CA ALA A 234 -33.71 1.37 9.67
C ALA A 234 -32.91 1.45 10.96
N ALA A 235 -33.52 1.23 12.13
CA ALA A 235 -32.83 1.22 13.41
C ALA A 235 -31.69 0.20 13.46
N LYS A 236 -31.91 -1.01 12.91
CA LYS A 236 -30.86 -2.04 12.80
C LYS A 236 -29.74 -1.61 11.84
N ALA A 237 -30.08 -1.04 10.69
CA ALA A 237 -29.11 -0.59 9.70
C ALA A 237 -28.25 0.56 10.22
N VAL A 238 -28.86 1.53 10.93
CA VAL A 238 -28.15 2.63 11.61
C VAL A 238 -27.19 2.09 12.65
N LYS A 239 -27.62 1.16 13.52
CA LYS A 239 -26.74 0.56 14.53
C LYS A 239 -25.50 -0.13 13.90
N ILE A 240 -25.71 -0.88 12.82
CA ILE A 240 -24.63 -1.54 12.09
C ILE A 240 -23.70 -0.51 11.45
N ALA A 241 -24.25 0.57 10.89
CA ALA A 241 -23.45 1.64 10.29
C ALA A 241 -22.64 2.42 11.34
N THR A 242 -23.19 2.66 12.54
CA THR A 242 -22.45 3.31 13.63
C THR A 242 -21.31 2.43 14.12
N GLU A 243 -21.55 1.14 14.34
CA GLU A 243 -20.48 0.19 14.75
C GLU A 243 -19.38 0.09 13.68
N ALA A 244 -19.74 0.06 12.39
CA ALA A 244 -18.78 0.04 11.29
C ALA A 244 -17.96 1.33 11.22
N LYS A 245 -18.59 2.49 11.47
CA LYS A 245 -17.91 3.79 11.50
C LYS A 245 -16.95 3.90 12.68
N GLU A 246 -17.37 3.49 13.88
CA GLU A 246 -16.50 3.47 15.07
C GLU A 246 -15.25 2.61 14.83
N LYS A 247 -15.43 1.45 14.20
CA LYS A 247 -14.31 0.59 13.79
C LYS A 247 -13.39 1.28 12.77
N ALA A 248 -13.96 1.91 11.75
CA ALA A 248 -13.18 2.63 10.75
C ALA A 248 -12.37 3.79 11.37
N ASP A 249 -12.98 4.55 12.28
CA ASP A 249 -12.33 5.64 13.00
C ASP A 249 -11.20 5.11 13.92
N SER A 250 -11.41 3.97 14.58
CA SER A 250 -10.38 3.30 15.39
C SER A 250 -9.19 2.81 14.53
N ASP A 251 -9.47 2.08 13.45
CA ASP A 251 -8.44 1.55 12.55
C ASP A 251 -7.64 2.71 11.90
N ALA A 252 -8.32 3.80 11.52
CA ALA A 252 -7.66 5.00 10.99
C ALA A 252 -6.73 5.65 12.02
N ALA A 253 -7.15 5.75 13.28
CA ALA A 253 -6.32 6.29 14.35
C ALA A 253 -5.09 5.40 14.64
N GLU A 254 -5.25 4.07 14.59
CA GLU A 254 -4.12 3.13 14.73
C GLU A 254 -3.14 3.20 13.56
N ALA A 255 -3.64 3.36 12.33
CA ALA A 255 -2.82 3.56 11.15
C ALA A 255 -2.04 4.87 11.22
N ASP A 256 -2.69 5.99 11.59
CA ASP A 256 -2.03 7.29 11.72
C ASP A 256 -0.94 7.29 12.81
N LYS A 257 -1.17 6.60 13.94
CA LYS A 257 -0.15 6.39 14.98
C LYS A 257 1.04 5.57 14.45
N ALA A 258 0.75 4.49 13.73
CA ALA A 258 1.79 3.64 13.16
C ALA A 258 2.65 4.40 12.12
N VAL A 259 2.03 5.25 11.29
CA VAL A 259 2.75 6.13 10.37
C VAL A 259 3.68 7.06 11.13
N GLU A 260 3.20 7.71 12.20
CA GLU A 260 4.02 8.63 12.99
C GLU A 260 5.20 7.93 13.69
N GLU A 261 4.97 6.77 14.30
CA GLU A 261 6.03 5.97 14.91
C GLU A 261 7.07 5.50 13.89
N THR A 262 6.61 5.09 12.70
CA THR A 262 7.49 4.65 11.61
C THR A 262 8.33 5.81 11.09
N GLN A 263 7.72 6.99 10.91
CA GLN A 263 8.40 8.20 10.47
C GLN A 263 9.54 8.58 11.43
N LYS A 264 9.30 8.53 12.75
CA LYS A 264 10.35 8.76 13.76
C LYS A 264 11.50 7.77 13.64
N LYS A 265 11.21 6.47 13.49
CA LYS A 265 12.25 5.44 13.31
C LYS A 265 13.04 5.61 12.02
N VAL A 266 12.37 6.03 10.94
CA VAL A 266 13.05 6.34 9.67
C VAL A 266 13.99 7.53 9.84
N GLU A 267 13.55 8.60 10.49
CA GLU A 267 14.39 9.78 10.77
C GLU A 267 15.60 9.44 11.66
N GLU A 268 15.40 8.60 12.69
CA GLU A 268 16.49 8.09 13.52
C GLU A 268 17.51 7.27 12.72
N ALA A 269 17.03 6.39 11.83
CA ALA A 269 17.89 5.60 10.96
C ALA A 269 18.64 6.47 9.93
N GLU A 270 17.98 7.46 9.32
CA GLU A 270 18.60 8.43 8.40
C GLU A 270 19.71 9.21 9.10
N LYS A 271 19.45 9.70 10.32
CA LYS A 271 20.43 10.43 11.11
C LYS A 271 21.64 9.56 11.46
N PHE A 272 21.39 8.33 11.94
CA PHE A 272 22.46 7.39 12.27
C PHE A 272 23.33 7.08 11.04
N LEU A 273 22.71 6.74 9.90
CA LEU A 273 23.44 6.41 8.67
C LEU A 273 24.29 7.59 8.19
N LYS A 274 23.77 8.82 8.28
CA LYS A 274 24.51 10.03 7.89
C LYS A 274 25.73 10.28 8.80
N GLU A 275 25.55 10.19 10.12
CA GLU A 275 26.65 10.32 11.09
C GLU A 275 27.74 9.26 10.84
N GLN A 276 27.34 8.02 10.57
CA GLN A 276 28.30 6.95 10.27
C GLN A 276 29.00 7.14 8.92
N GLN A 277 28.30 7.67 7.90
CA GLN A 277 28.90 7.99 6.60
C GLN A 277 29.96 9.09 6.71
N GLU A 278 29.70 10.13 7.51
CA GLU A 278 30.64 11.23 7.78
C GLU A 278 31.85 10.75 8.61
N SER A 279 31.64 9.81 9.53
CA SER A 279 32.71 9.25 10.37
C SER A 279 33.59 8.21 9.65
N ALA A 280 33.08 7.57 8.59
CA ALA A 280 33.82 6.55 7.83
C ALA A 280 34.88 7.19 6.92
N GLY A 281 36.16 6.94 7.21
CA GLY A 281 37.29 7.41 6.40
C GLY A 281 37.41 6.68 5.06
N GLY A 282 36.57 7.03 4.08
CA GLY A 282 36.60 6.57 2.67
C GLY A 282 36.24 5.09 2.44
N ASN A 283 36.76 4.19 3.27
CA ASN A 283 36.54 2.75 3.23
C ASN A 283 35.20 2.42 3.92
N GLY A 284 34.27 1.81 3.20
CA GLY A 284 32.94 1.46 3.72
C GLY A 284 31.85 2.53 3.53
N GLN A 285 32.19 3.70 2.94
CA GLN A 285 31.21 4.74 2.61
C GLN A 285 30.23 4.30 1.51
N GLY A 286 30.65 3.41 0.61
CA GLY A 286 29.76 2.80 -0.39
C GLY A 286 28.68 1.95 0.25
N THR A 287 29.04 1.18 1.29
CA THR A 287 28.06 0.43 2.08
C THR A 287 27.05 1.33 2.78
N MET A 288 27.50 2.44 3.38
CA MET A 288 26.62 3.41 4.03
C MET A 288 25.66 4.06 3.03
N TRP A 289 26.17 4.45 1.86
CA TRP A 289 25.34 4.97 0.78
C TRP A 289 24.26 3.97 0.34
N TRP A 290 24.62 2.69 0.22
CA TRP A 290 23.67 1.64 -0.15
C TRP A 290 22.54 1.50 0.87
N MET A 291 22.89 1.50 2.15
CA MET A 291 21.93 1.44 3.26
C MET A 291 21.00 2.65 3.27
N GLN A 292 21.53 3.85 3.05
CA GLN A 292 20.73 5.06 2.92
C GLN A 292 19.77 4.96 1.73
N ARG A 293 20.25 4.48 0.58
CA ARG A 293 19.42 4.34 -0.61
C ARG A 293 18.30 3.31 -0.44
N GLU A 294 18.56 2.22 0.29
CA GLU A 294 17.53 1.23 0.68
C GLU A 294 16.47 1.84 1.58
N LEU A 295 16.86 2.70 2.52
CA LEU A 295 15.94 3.42 3.38
C LEU A 295 15.07 4.40 2.57
N ASP A 296 15.69 5.17 1.68
CA ASP A 296 14.99 6.11 0.79
C ASP A 296 13.99 5.38 -0.11
N GLU A 297 14.34 4.21 -0.64
CA GLU A 297 13.44 3.41 -1.46
C GLU A 297 12.25 2.90 -0.65
N LYS A 298 12.49 2.42 0.58
CA LYS A 298 11.43 1.96 1.50
C LYS A 298 10.49 3.10 1.88
N LYS A 299 11.01 4.31 2.07
CA LYS A 299 10.23 5.52 2.40
C LYS A 299 9.21 5.87 1.32
N LYS A 300 9.51 5.62 0.04
CA LYS A 300 8.55 5.86 -1.07
C LYS A 300 7.26 5.07 -0.91
N TYR A 301 7.32 3.89 -0.30
CA TYR A 301 6.16 3.01 -0.10
C TYR A 301 5.52 3.17 1.28
N MET A 302 5.90 4.22 2.03
CA MET A 302 5.28 4.53 3.32
C MET A 302 3.86 5.06 3.08
N PRO A 303 2.85 4.53 3.81
CA PRO A 303 1.51 5.11 3.80
C PRO A 303 1.55 6.56 4.31
N MET A 304 0.84 7.46 3.63
CA MET A 304 0.58 8.81 4.12
C MET A 304 -0.55 8.79 5.15
N ARG A 305 -0.53 9.78 6.04
CA ARG A 305 -1.65 10.07 6.95
C ARG A 305 -2.97 10.13 6.16
N LYS A 306 -4.02 9.50 6.71
CA LYS A 306 -5.35 9.35 6.06
C LYS A 306 -5.36 8.50 4.77
N GLY A 307 -4.48 7.51 4.65
CA GLY A 307 -4.62 6.44 3.64
C GLY A 307 -4.19 6.80 2.21
N GLY A 308 -3.51 7.93 2.01
CA GLY A 308 -2.81 8.21 0.75
C GLY A 308 -1.52 7.40 0.63
N VAL A 309 -1.01 7.19 -0.58
CA VAL A 309 0.39 6.79 -0.81
C VAL A 309 1.12 8.02 -1.32
N ALA A 310 2.37 8.23 -0.87
CA ALA A 310 3.22 9.27 -1.43
C ALA A 310 3.43 8.98 -2.93
N LYS A 311 2.90 9.86 -3.79
CA LYS A 311 3.16 9.82 -5.23
C LYS A 311 4.59 10.25 -5.52
#